data_AF-A0A392RMJ6-F1
#
_entry.id   AF-A0A392RMJ6-F1
#
_cell.length_a   1.000
_cell.length_b   1.000
_cell.length_c   1.000
_cell.angle_alpha   90.00
_cell.angle_beta   90.00
_cell.angle_gamma   90.00
#
_symmetry.space_group_name_H-M   'P 1'
#
loop_
_entity.id
_entity.type
_entity.pdbx_description
1 polymer ?
#
loop_
_entity_poly.entity_id
_entity_poly.type
_entity_poly.pdbx_seq_one_letter_code
_entity_poly.pdbx_strand_id
1 'polypeptide(L)'
;AKFEELCRFAPHYNTMEAEEDKCVKFENGLRPDIKHLIGFNEIRDFPTLVNKSRICDKDGKAKANFYKAANEKRGKDLGRGKPYDKRGKKADEGGSGGKGGGVRNCFTCGLPGHHFFDCPKKEGKCF
;
A
#
# COMPACT_ATOMS: atom_id res chain seq x y z
N ALA A 1 -31.26 -19.98 -2.37
CA ALA A 1 -32.29 -20.99 -2.67
C ALA A 1 -33.63 -20.37 -3.10
N LYS A 2 -34.27 -19.44 -2.35
CA LYS A 2 -35.59 -18.89 -2.77
C LYS A 2 -35.60 -17.93 -3.97
N PHE A 3 -34.51 -17.19 -4.17
CA PHE A 3 -34.41 -16.19 -5.25
C PHE A 3 -34.20 -16.83 -6.63
N GLU A 4 -33.39 -17.87 -6.69
CA GLU A 4 -33.02 -18.62 -7.90
C GLU A 4 -34.21 -19.39 -8.51
N GLU A 5 -35.11 -19.86 -7.64
CA GLU A 5 -36.35 -20.55 -8.03
C GLU A 5 -37.35 -19.59 -8.70
N LEU A 6 -37.40 -18.33 -8.24
CA LEU A 6 -38.25 -17.28 -8.82
C LEU A 6 -37.74 -16.83 -10.20
N CYS A 7 -36.42 -16.80 -10.43
CA CYS A 7 -35.83 -16.42 -11.72
C CYS A 7 -36.20 -17.37 -12.87
N ARG A 8 -36.62 -18.61 -12.56
CA ARG A 8 -37.06 -19.60 -13.57
C ARG A 8 -38.42 -19.26 -14.18
N PHE A 9 -39.24 -18.46 -13.49
CA PHE A 9 -40.60 -18.12 -13.90
C PHE A 9 -40.72 -16.80 -14.70
N ALA A 10 -39.63 -16.03 -14.83
CA ALA A 10 -39.63 -14.75 -15.54
C ALA A 10 -38.38 -14.60 -16.44
N PRO A 11 -38.26 -15.40 -17.52
CA PRO A 11 -37.06 -15.45 -18.36
C PRO A 11 -36.67 -14.10 -19.01
N HIS A 12 -37.61 -13.17 -19.09
CA HIS A 12 -37.44 -11.81 -19.61
C HIS A 12 -36.76 -10.83 -18.62
N TYR A 13 -36.57 -11.20 -17.35
CA TYR A 13 -35.75 -10.44 -16.37
C TYR A 13 -34.31 -10.96 -16.25
N ASN A 14 -34.00 -12.08 -16.93
CA ASN A 14 -32.65 -12.64 -17.09
C ASN A 14 -32.06 -12.27 -18.46
N THR A 15 -32.40 -11.10 -19.01
CA THR A 15 -31.65 -10.62 -20.17
C THR A 15 -30.22 -10.33 -19.73
N MET A 16 -29.26 -10.77 -20.52
CA MET A 16 -27.83 -10.64 -20.22
C MET A 16 -27.46 -9.19 -19.88
N GLU A 17 -28.07 -8.23 -20.57
CA GLU A 17 -27.90 -6.79 -20.37
C GLU A 17 -28.38 -6.29 -19.00
N ALA A 18 -29.53 -6.80 -18.51
CA ALA A 18 -30.07 -6.42 -17.20
C ALA A 18 -29.27 -7.02 -16.04
N GLU A 19 -28.63 -8.18 -16.24
CA GLU A 19 -27.70 -8.79 -15.28
C GLU A 19 -26.37 -8.03 -15.23
N GLU A 20 -25.85 -7.59 -16.39
CA GLU A 20 -24.64 -6.77 -16.46
C GLU A 20 -24.81 -5.44 -15.72
N ASP A 21 -25.95 -4.76 -15.89
CA ASP A 21 -26.24 -3.54 -15.14
C ASP A 21 -26.25 -3.76 -13.62
N LYS A 22 -26.73 -4.92 -13.15
CA LYS A 22 -26.69 -5.29 -11.72
C LYS A 22 -25.25 -5.52 -11.25
N CYS A 23 -24.45 -6.21 -12.06
CA CYS A 23 -23.03 -6.46 -11.79
C CYS A 23 -22.26 -5.14 -11.69
N VAL A 24 -22.41 -4.26 -12.68
CA VAL A 24 -21.74 -2.95 -12.72
C VAL A 24 -22.12 -2.09 -11.51
N LYS A 25 -23.40 -2.02 -11.16
CA LYS A 25 -23.86 -1.27 -9.97
C LYS A 25 -23.25 -1.83 -8.69
N PHE A 26 -23.17 -3.16 -8.55
CA PHE A 26 -22.57 -3.80 -7.38
C PHE A 26 -21.06 -3.58 -7.30
N GLU A 27 -20.34 -3.77 -8.41
CA GLU A 27 -18.89 -3.56 -8.49
C GLU A 27 -18.47 -2.13 -8.15
N ASN A 28 -19.30 -1.14 -8.50
CA ASN A 28 -19.05 0.26 -8.15
C ASN A 28 -19.18 0.52 -6.63
N GLY A 29 -19.91 -0.31 -5.90
CA GLY A 29 -19.99 -0.26 -4.43
C GLY A 29 -18.90 -1.05 -3.71
N LEU A 30 -18.08 -1.83 -4.42
CA LEU A 30 -17.01 -2.62 -3.81
C LEU A 30 -15.80 -1.75 -3.46
N ARG A 31 -15.09 -2.15 -2.39
CA ARG A 31 -13.80 -1.55 -2.05
C ARG A 31 -12.80 -1.78 -3.20
N PRO A 32 -11.88 -0.83 -3.50
CA PRO A 32 -10.99 -0.92 -4.67
C PRO A 32 -10.13 -2.19 -4.73
N ASP A 33 -9.66 -2.69 -3.60
CA ASP A 33 -8.88 -3.92 -3.48
C ASP A 33 -9.69 -5.16 -3.88
N ILE A 34 -10.96 -5.21 -3.48
CA ILE A 34 -11.90 -6.27 -3.84
C ILE A 34 -12.32 -6.13 -5.30
N LYS A 35 -12.68 -4.91 -5.73
CA LYS A 35 -13.07 -4.60 -7.11
C LYS A 35 -11.98 -5.02 -8.10
N HIS A 36 -10.72 -4.75 -7.79
CA HIS A 36 -9.61 -5.12 -8.67
C HIS A 36 -9.48 -6.64 -8.83
N LEU A 37 -9.57 -7.40 -7.73
CA LEU A 37 -9.50 -8.86 -7.79
C LEU A 37 -10.71 -9.48 -8.52
N ILE A 38 -11.89 -8.90 -8.33
CA ILE A 38 -13.12 -9.34 -8.97
C ILE A 38 -13.13 -9.00 -10.46
N GLY A 39 -12.67 -7.81 -10.85
CA GLY A 39 -12.57 -7.38 -12.24
C GLY A 39 -11.65 -8.29 -13.07
N PHE A 40 -10.57 -8.82 -12.49
CA PHE A 40 -9.72 -9.82 -13.17
C PHE A 40 -10.41 -11.15 -13.47
N ASN A 41 -11.49 -11.48 -12.76
CA ASN A 41 -12.22 -12.73 -12.95
C ASN A 41 -13.37 -12.61 -13.98
N GLU A 42 -13.56 -11.43 -14.61
CA GLU A 42 -14.53 -11.16 -15.68
C GLU A 42 -15.92 -11.79 -15.44
N ILE A 43 -16.47 -11.62 -14.24
CA ILE A 43 -17.72 -12.29 -13.83
C ILE A 43 -18.94 -11.52 -14.36
N ARG A 44 -19.73 -12.18 -15.20
CA ARG A 44 -20.95 -11.60 -15.81
C ARG A 44 -22.26 -12.07 -15.17
N ASP A 45 -22.17 -13.01 -14.22
CA ASP A 45 -23.29 -13.58 -13.47
C ASP A 45 -23.36 -12.94 -12.07
N PHE A 46 -24.51 -12.32 -11.76
CA PHE A 46 -24.67 -11.55 -10.53
C PHE A 46 -24.59 -12.43 -9.25
N PRO A 47 -25.30 -13.57 -9.14
CA PRO A 47 -25.13 -14.50 -8.01
C PRO A 47 -23.67 -14.89 -7.75
N THR A 48 -22.93 -15.19 -8.82
CA THR A 48 -21.53 -15.60 -8.77
C THR A 48 -20.65 -14.45 -8.32
N LEU A 49 -20.87 -13.24 -8.87
CA LEU A 49 -20.17 -12.01 -8.52
C LEU A 49 -20.28 -11.72 -7.02
N VAL A 50 -21.50 -11.80 -6.47
CA VAL A 50 -21.77 -11.57 -5.05
C VAL A 50 -21.04 -12.59 -4.18
N ASN A 51 -21.10 -13.88 -4.55
CA ASN A 51 -20.43 -14.93 -3.80
C ASN A 51 -18.90 -14.77 -3.81
N LYS A 52 -18.30 -14.54 -4.98
CA LYS A 52 -16.85 -14.32 -5.10
C LYS A 52 -16.39 -13.06 -4.36
N SER A 53 -17.15 -11.97 -4.45
CA SER A 53 -16.85 -10.73 -3.72
C SER A 53 -16.84 -10.96 -2.20
N ARG A 54 -17.79 -11.74 -1.69
CA ARG A 54 -17.84 -12.14 -0.27
C ARG A 54 -16.64 -12.99 0.13
N ILE A 55 -16.16 -13.89 -0.72
CA ILE A 55 -14.97 -14.70 -0.46
C ILE A 55 -13.73 -13.81 -0.43
N CYS A 56 -13.57 -12.94 -1.44
CA CYS A 56 -12.46 -12.01 -1.54
C CYS A 56 -12.37 -11.05 -0.33
N ASP A 57 -13.49 -10.56 0.19
CA ASP A 57 -13.50 -9.72 1.40
C ASP A 57 -12.94 -10.46 2.62
N LYS A 58 -13.32 -11.74 2.80
CA LYS A 58 -12.82 -12.58 3.89
C LYS A 58 -11.33 -12.88 3.74
N ASP A 59 -10.89 -13.23 2.53
CA ASP A 59 -9.49 -13.53 2.25
C ASP A 59 -8.61 -12.29 2.41
N GLY A 60 -9.11 -11.12 1.99
CA GLY A 60 -8.45 -9.83 2.21
C GLY A 60 -8.25 -9.52 3.70
N LYS A 61 -9.28 -9.75 4.53
CA LYS A 61 -9.20 -9.60 6.00
C LYS A 61 -8.24 -10.60 6.62
N ALA A 62 -8.29 -11.87 6.22
CA ALA A 62 -7.38 -12.91 6.70
C ALA A 62 -5.92 -12.58 6.35
N LYS A 63 -5.67 -12.13 5.11
CA LYS A 63 -4.36 -11.68 4.65
C LYS A 63 -3.85 -10.50 5.48
N ALA A 64 -4.67 -9.47 5.68
CA ALA A 64 -4.31 -8.32 6.50
C ALA A 64 -3.97 -8.72 7.95
N ASN A 65 -4.77 -9.62 8.55
CA ASN A 65 -4.52 -10.13 9.90
C ASN A 65 -3.23 -10.94 9.98
N PHE A 66 -2.94 -11.79 8.99
CA PHE A 66 -1.68 -12.54 8.90
C PHE A 66 -0.47 -11.61 8.88
N TYR A 67 -0.47 -10.57 8.04
CA TYR A 67 0.65 -9.63 7.96
C TYR A 67 0.77 -8.76 9.22
N LYS A 68 -0.34 -8.39 9.88
CA LYS A 68 -0.30 -7.70 11.18
C LYS A 68 0.39 -8.56 12.23
N ALA A 69 -0.08 -9.79 12.43
CA ALA A 69 0.53 -10.74 13.37
C ALA A 69 1.99 -11.06 13.03
N ALA A 70 2.32 -11.15 11.73
CA ALA A 70 3.69 -11.39 11.27
C ALA A 70 4.63 -10.20 11.51
N ASN A 71 4.11 -8.97 11.53
CA ASN A 71 4.88 -7.77 11.89
C ASN A 71 4.99 -7.59 13.40
N GLU A 72 3.96 -7.91 14.18
CA GLU A 72 4.02 -7.86 15.66
C GLU A 72 5.07 -8.82 16.24
N LYS A 73 5.25 -10.01 15.65
CA LYS A 73 6.32 -10.94 16.05
C LYS A 73 7.72 -10.46 15.64
N ARG A 74 7.85 -9.67 14.57
CA ARG A 74 9.12 -9.07 14.12
C ARG A 74 9.46 -7.78 14.89
N GLY A 75 8.47 -7.03 15.34
CA GLY A 75 8.65 -5.78 16.08
C GLY A 75 9.18 -5.96 17.51
N LYS A 76 9.10 -7.17 18.08
CA LYS A 76 9.63 -7.48 19.42
C LYS A 76 11.15 -7.68 19.47
N ASP A 77 11.81 -7.85 18.33
CA ASP A 77 13.27 -8.05 18.22
C ASP A 77 14.05 -6.74 17.94
N LEU A 78 13.38 -5.66 17.56
CA LEU A 78 14.05 -4.36 17.37
C LEU A 78 14.34 -3.61 18.69
N GLY A 79 14.15 -4.29 19.83
CA GLY A 79 14.68 -3.90 21.13
C GLY A 79 16.14 -4.31 21.37
N ARG A 80 16.84 -4.86 20.36
CA ARG A 80 18.29 -5.07 20.45
C ARG A 80 19.02 -3.77 20.12
N GLY A 81 19.07 -2.90 21.12
CA GLY A 81 20.02 -1.80 21.19
C GLY A 81 21.43 -2.26 20.80
N LYS A 82 22.17 -1.36 20.16
CA LYS A 82 23.46 -1.52 19.48
C LYS A 82 24.45 -2.42 20.26
N PRO A 83 25.16 -3.38 19.62
CA PRO A 83 26.17 -4.22 20.28
C PRO A 83 27.44 -3.48 20.74
N TYR A 84 27.53 -2.16 20.55
CA TYR A 84 28.73 -1.38 20.86
C TYR A 84 28.37 -0.07 21.55
N ASP A 85 27.80 -0.16 22.76
CA ASP A 85 27.91 0.90 23.76
C ASP A 85 29.35 0.93 24.32
N LYS A 86 30.30 1.34 23.48
CA LYS A 86 31.64 1.75 23.92
C LYS A 86 31.70 3.28 23.91
N ARG A 87 31.19 3.94 24.96
CA ARG A 87 31.77 5.24 25.36
C ARG A 87 31.39 5.68 26.77
N GLY A 88 31.98 5.02 27.76
CA GLY A 88 32.47 5.78 28.90
C GLY A 88 33.63 6.65 28.41
N LYS A 89 33.44 7.98 28.36
CA LYS A 89 34.42 9.07 28.60
C LYS A 89 34.20 10.33 27.73
N LYS A 90 33.80 11.38 28.47
CA LYS A 90 34.16 12.83 28.42
C LYS A 90 33.25 13.79 27.65
N ALA A 91 32.72 14.71 28.47
CA ALA A 91 32.58 16.15 28.34
C ALA A 91 32.87 16.84 27.00
N ASP A 92 31.96 17.76 26.74
CA ASP A 92 32.12 19.05 26.07
C ASP A 92 31.78 19.14 24.58
N GLU A 93 31.08 20.23 24.30
CA GLU A 93 30.67 20.82 23.02
C GLU A 93 29.56 20.13 22.20
N GLY A 94 28.60 20.98 21.81
CA GLY A 94 27.34 20.60 21.17
C GLY A 94 27.48 20.04 19.75
N GLY A 95 26.41 19.38 19.29
CA GLY A 95 26.36 18.87 17.93
C GLY A 95 25.10 18.10 17.61
N SER A 96 24.12 18.84 17.08
CA SER A 96 23.03 18.49 16.17
C SER A 96 22.97 17.05 15.63
N GLY A 97 21.76 16.47 15.73
CA GLY A 97 21.41 15.21 15.08
C GLY A 97 21.62 15.22 13.57
N GLY A 98 22.02 14.07 13.04
CA GLY A 98 22.15 13.86 11.60
C GLY A 98 22.62 12.45 11.29
N LYS A 99 21.66 11.57 11.00
CA LYS A 99 21.90 10.22 10.47
C LYS A 99 22.80 10.28 9.24
N GLY A 100 23.66 9.28 9.13
CA GLY A 100 24.68 9.15 8.11
C GLY A 100 24.20 9.40 6.68
N GLY A 101 25.00 10.19 5.97
CA GLY A 101 25.09 10.20 4.52
C GLY A 101 26.56 10.37 4.21
N GLY A 102 27.17 9.40 3.53
CA GLY A 102 28.56 9.50 3.08
C GLY A 102 28.80 10.86 2.43
N VAL A 103 29.97 11.43 2.69
CA VAL A 103 30.41 12.77 2.28
C VAL A 103 30.04 13.00 0.82
N ARG A 104 28.85 13.57 0.57
CA ARG A 104 28.40 13.87 -0.79
C ARG A 104 29.00 15.21 -1.14
N ASN A 105 29.96 15.15 -2.05
CA ASN A 105 30.48 16.31 -2.75
C ASN A 105 29.31 17.04 -3.41
N CYS A 106 29.30 18.37 -3.35
CA CYS A 106 28.38 19.15 -4.14
C CYS A 106 28.58 18.85 -5.63
N PHE A 107 27.53 18.45 -6.34
CA PHE A 107 27.61 18.15 -7.78
C PHE A 107 28.03 19.36 -8.63
N THR A 108 27.88 20.59 -8.12
CA THR A 108 28.32 21.80 -8.82
C THR A 108 29.82 22.05 -8.69
N CYS A 109 30.39 21.85 -7.50
CA CYS A 109 31.75 22.31 -7.22
C CYS A 109 32.70 21.24 -6.66
N GLY A 110 32.23 20.00 -6.49
CA GLY A 110 33.01 18.88 -5.98
C GLY A 110 33.40 18.96 -4.50
N LEU A 111 33.05 20.06 -3.81
CA LEU A 111 33.44 20.25 -2.41
C LEU A 111 32.42 19.61 -1.46
N PRO A 112 32.90 18.91 -0.42
CA PRO A 112 32.04 18.39 0.64
C PRO A 112 31.56 19.51 1.56
N GLY A 113 30.49 19.25 2.31
CA GLY A 113 30.02 20.17 3.36
C GLY A 113 28.80 21.03 2.99
N HIS A 114 28.33 20.98 1.75
CA HIS A 114 27.05 21.59 1.34
C HIS A 114 26.37 20.75 0.25
N HIS A 115 25.05 20.79 0.20
CA HIS A 115 24.29 20.20 -0.90
C HIS A 115 24.29 21.13 -2.12
N PHE A 116 23.93 20.59 -3.30
CA PHE A 116 23.83 21.35 -4.54
C PHE A 116 23.15 22.70 -4.32
N PHE A 117 21.98 22.77 -3.68
CA PHE A 117 21.21 24.01 -3.46
C PHE A 117 21.95 25.10 -2.68
N ASP A 118 22.81 24.74 -1.74
CA ASP A 118 23.53 25.67 -0.86
C ASP A 118 24.94 26.01 -1.37
N CYS A 119 25.24 25.72 -2.64
CA CYS A 119 26.56 25.95 -3.19
C CYS A 119 26.84 27.44 -3.38
N PRO A 120 27.88 28.02 -2.72
CA PRO A 120 28.19 29.44 -2.82
C PRO A 120 28.66 29.86 -4.22
N LYS A 121 28.98 28.90 -5.11
CA LYS A 121 29.27 29.16 -6.54
C LYS A 121 28.01 29.31 -7.40
N LYS A 122 26.80 29.22 -6.83
CA LYS A 122 25.54 29.33 -7.57
C LYS A 122 25.05 30.75 -7.82
N GLU A 123 25.92 31.74 -7.68
CA GLU A 123 25.62 33.07 -8.20
C GLU A 123 25.69 33.05 -9.73
N GLY A 124 24.57 32.70 -10.38
CA GLY A 124 24.32 33.07 -11.76
C GLY A 124 23.62 32.04 -12.63
N LYS A 125 22.36 32.38 -12.97
CA LYS A 125 21.58 32.01 -14.17
C LYS A 125 20.69 30.77 -14.03
N CYS A 126 19.40 31.06 -13.78
CA CYS A 126 18.31 30.29 -14.36
C CYS A 126 18.42 30.34 -15.90
N PHE A 127 18.25 29.18 -16.54
CA PHE A 127 17.80 29.03 -17.91
C PHE A 127 16.59 28.09 -17.87
#